data_AF-A0A9X4ELP6-F1
#
_entry.id   AF-A0A9X4ELP6-F1
#
_cell.length_a   1.000
_cell.length_b   1.000
_cell.length_c   1.000
_cell.angle_alpha   90.00
_cell.angle_beta   90.00
_cell.angle_gamma   90.00
#
_symmetry.space_group_name_H-M   'P 1'
#
loop_
_entity.id
_entity.type
_entity.pdbx_description
1 polymer ?
#
loop_
_entity_poly.entity_id
_entity_poly.type
_entity_poly.pdbx_seq_one_letter_code
_entity_poly.pdbx_strand_id
1 'polypeptide(L)' 'MKTVLKILFIIFLLWMIAGAYLLNTEHPKSQVVMGLGVLYMSFILMPLFIYYRYKDGKYKKYIINSDKNKKKAED' A
#
# COMPACT_ATOMS: atom_id res chain seq x y z
N MET A 1 6.36 -12.92 -2.79
CA MET A 1 6.17 -11.49 -3.16
C MET A 1 4.79 -10.94 -2.79
N LYS A 2 3.68 -11.61 -3.14
CA LYS A 2 2.31 -11.26 -2.66
C LYS A 2 2.13 -11.46 -1.14
N THR A 3 2.87 -12.41 -0.58
CA THR A 3 2.78 -12.83 0.82
C THR A 3 3.30 -11.77 1.79
N VAL A 4 4.40 -11.08 1.46
CA VAL A 4 4.98 -10.04 2.35
C VAL A 4 4.00 -8.90 2.55
N LEU A 5 3.38 -8.42 1.47
CA LEU A 5 2.37 -7.38 1.54
C LEU A 5 1.11 -7.84 2.30
N LYS A 6 0.68 -9.09 2.11
CA LYS A 6 -0.40 -9.70 2.91
C LYS A 6 -0.06 -9.75 4.40
N ILE A 7 1.16 -10.15 4.75
CA ILE A 7 1.63 -10.21 6.14
C ILE A 7 1.66 -8.80 6.75
N LEU A 8 2.22 -7.81 6.05
CA LEU A 8 2.20 -6.40 6.50
C LEU A 8 0.78 -5.90 6.75
N PHE A 9 -0.16 -6.27 5.87
CA PHE A 9 -1.56 -5.87 6.00
C PHE A 9 -2.26 -6.54 7.19
N ILE A 10 -1.97 -7.81 7.46
CA ILE A 10 -2.49 -8.52 8.64
C ILE A 10 -1.95 -7.91 9.93
N ILE A 11 -0.65 -7.59 9.98
CA ILE A 11 -0.03 -6.90 11.13
C ILE A 11 -0.69 -5.54 11.36
N PHE A 12 -0.95 -4.79 10.29
CA PHE A 12 -1.66 -3.50 10.37
C PHE A 12 -3.08 -3.66 10.94
N LEU A 13 -3.83 -4.68 10.51
CA LEU A 13 -5.15 -5.00 11.05
C LEU A 13 -5.11 -5.30 12.54
N LEU A 14 -4.17 -6.15 12.99
CA LEU A 14 -3.99 -6.46 14.41
C LEU A 14 -3.64 -5.21 15.23
N TRP A 15 -2.78 -4.34 14.69
CA TRP A 15 -2.45 -3.07 15.33
C TRP A 15 -3.67 -2.15 15.41
N MET A 16 -4.48 -2.04 14.35
CA MET A 16 -5.71 -1.25 14.39
C MET A 16 -6.71 -1.74 15.42
N ILE A 17 -6.87 -3.07 15.55
CA ILE A 17 -7.72 -3.69 16.58
C ILE A 17 -7.17 -3.38 17.98
N ALA A 18 -5.86 -3.50 18.19
CA ALA A 18 -5.22 -3.15 19.47
C ALA A 18 -5.38 -1.65 19.79
N GLY A 19 -5.18 -0.77 18.81
CA GLY A 19 -5.37 0.67 18.96
C GLY A 19 -6.82 1.03 19.32
N ALA A 20 -7.79 0.40 18.67
CA ALA A 20 -9.21 0.57 18.99
C ALA A 20 -9.57 0.05 20.39
N TYR A 21 -8.98 -1.08 20.81
CA TYR A 21 -9.15 -1.58 22.18
C TYR A 21 -8.57 -0.60 23.20
N LEU A 22 -7.37 -0.08 22.98
CA LEU A 22 -6.75 0.93 23.84
C LEU A 22 -7.57 2.23 23.92
N LEU A 23 -8.20 2.61 22.81
CA LEU A 23 -9.10 3.77 22.76
C LEU A 23 -10.35 3.55 23.64
N ASN A 24 -10.94 2.35 23.61
CA ASN A 24 -12.08 2.00 24.46
C ASN A 24 -11.72 1.94 25.96
N THR A 25 -10.47 1.62 26.29
CA THR A 25 -9.98 1.65 27.69
C THR A 25 -9.61 3.05 28.18
N GLU A 26 -9.91 4.11 27.41
CA GLU A 26 -9.57 5.52 27.70
C GLU A 26 -8.09 5.75 28.08
N HIS A 27 -7.20 4.89 27.57
CA HIS A 27 -5.80 4.98 27.90
C HIS A 27 -5.25 6.28 27.29
N PRO A 28 -4.52 7.13 28.05
CA PRO A 28 -4.06 8.44 27.56
C PRO A 28 -3.11 8.36 26.37
N LYS A 29 -2.51 7.19 26.11
CA LYS A 29 -1.61 6.94 24.97
C LYS A 29 -2.32 6.36 23.74
N SER A 30 -3.63 6.11 23.81
CA SER A 30 -4.41 5.47 22.75
C SER A 30 -4.35 6.25 21.44
N GLN A 31 -4.51 7.57 21.47
CA GLN A 31 -4.42 8.44 20.30
C GLN A 31 -3.05 8.38 19.61
N VAL A 32 -1.97 8.30 20.40
CA VAL A 32 -0.59 8.20 19.87
C VAL A 32 -0.38 6.84 19.18
N VAL A 33 -0.85 5.75 19.79
CA VAL A 33 -0.77 4.40 19.22
C VAL A 33 -1.58 4.30 17.92
N MET A 34 -2.76 4.93 17.88
CA MET A 34 -3.60 4.98 16.69
C MET A 34 -2.96 5.83 15.57
N GLY A 35 -2.41 7.00 15.92
CA GLY A 35 -1.68 7.86 14.99
C GLY A 35 -0.43 7.20 14.41
N LEU A 36 0.34 6.46 15.22
CA LEU A 36 1.47 5.64 14.75
C LEU A 36 1.03 4.57 13.75
N GLY A 37 -0.13 3.94 13.96
CA GLY A 37 -0.70 3.00 12.99
C GLY A 37 -1.02 3.66 11.65
N VAL A 38 -1.59 4.87 11.66
CA VAL A 38 -1.88 5.63 10.45
C VAL A 38 -0.60 6.07 9.73
N LEU A 39 0.42 6.51 10.47
CA LEU A 39 1.73 6.83 9.91
C LEU A 39 2.38 5.62 9.26
N TYR A 40 2.33 4.46 9.91
CA TYR A 40 2.80 3.20 9.33
C TYR A 40 2.07 2.88 8.02
N MET A 41 0.75 3.03 7.97
CA MET A 41 -0.03 2.82 6.76
C MET A 41 0.38 3.78 5.63
N SER A 42 0.55 5.06 5.95
CA SER A 42 0.86 6.11 4.98
C SER A 42 2.29 6.02 4.43
N PHE A 43 3.29 5.82 5.30
CA PHE A 43 4.70 5.88 4.93
C PHE A 43 5.33 4.52 4.60
N ILE A 44 4.79 3.42 5.12
CA ILE A 44 5.35 2.08 4.88
C ILE A 44 4.44 1.30 3.94
N LEU A 45 3.16 1.16 4.27
CA LEU A 45 2.27 0.28 3.51
C LEU A 45 1.97 0.85 2.12
N MET A 46 1.68 2.14 2.00
CA MET A 46 1.35 2.78 0.72
C MET A 46 2.52 2.74 -0.29
N PRO A 47 3.76 3.15 0.05
CA PRO A 47 4.86 3.15 -0.92
C PRO A 47 5.28 1.72 -1.29
N LEU A 48 5.25 0.80 -0.32
CA LEU A 48 5.58 -0.60 -0.56
C LEU A 48 4.52 -1.28 -1.44
N PHE A 49 3.25 -0.92 -1.28
CA PHE A 49 2.15 -1.37 -2.14
C PHE A 49 2.36 -0.92 -3.59
N ILE A 50 2.66 0.37 -3.80
CA ILE A 50 2.93 0.95 -5.12
C ILE A 50 4.15 0.26 -5.74
N TYR A 51 5.28 0.19 -5.01
CA TYR A 51 6.48 -0.47 -5.51
C TYR A 51 6.18 -1.91 -5.95
N TYR A 52 5.48 -2.68 -5.12
CA TYR A 52 5.12 -4.05 -5.45
C TYR A 52 4.20 -4.13 -6.69
N ARG A 53 3.22 -3.22 -6.79
CA ARG A 53 2.28 -3.15 -7.92
C ARG A 53 2.96 -2.88 -9.25
N TYR A 54 3.98 -2.01 -9.28
CA TYR A 54 4.62 -1.55 -10.51
C TYR A 54 5.94 -2.28 -10.84
N LYS A 55 6.50 -3.08 -9.91
CA LYS A 55 7.75 -3.83 -10.10
C LYS A 55 7.75 -4.80 -11.28
N ASP A 56 6.61 -5.41 -11.63
CA ASP A 56 6.52 -6.41 -12.71
C ASP A 56 6.40 -5.81 -14.14
N GLY A 57 6.93 -4.61 -14.39
CA GLY A 57 7.01 -4.06 -15.75
C GLY A 57 5.68 -3.64 -16.38
N LYS A 58 4.55 -3.75 -15.66
CA LYS A 58 3.20 -3.40 -16.14
C LYS A 58 3.03 -1.92 -16.46
N TYR A 59 3.91 -1.05 -15.95
CA TYR A 59 3.95 0.36 -16.33
C TYR A 59 4.15 0.54 -17.84
N LYS A 60 4.92 -0.35 -18.50
CA LYS A 60 5.15 -0.30 -19.95
C LYS A 60 3.87 -0.46 -20.79
N LYS A 61 2.80 -1.04 -20.22
CA LYS A 61 1.50 -1.18 -20.89
C LYS A 61 0.73 0.15 -20.96
N TYR A 62 1.08 1.13 -20.12
CA TYR A 62 0.44 2.44 -20.06
C TYR A 62 1.30 3.56 -20.66
N ILE A 63 2.52 3.23 -21.10
CA ILE A 63 3.32 4.16 -21.91
C ILE A 63 2.69 4.19 -23.32
N ILE A 64 2.13 5.33 -23.70
CA ILE A 64 1.72 5.61 -25.08
C ILE A 64 2.99 5.59 -25.93
N ASN A 65 3.30 4.44 -26.52
CA ASN A 65 4.33 4.35 -27.54
C ASN A 65 3.70 4.81 -28.86
N SER A 66 3.87 6.09 -29.18
CA SER A 66 3.48 6.69 -30.45
C SER A 66 3.96 5.89 -31.66
N ASP A 67 5.15 5.29 -31.59
CA ASP A 67 5.73 4.46 -32.66
C ASP A 67 5.03 3.11 -32.89
N LYS A 68 4.51 2.47 -31.84
CA LYS A 68 3.82 1.17 -31.98
C LYS A 68 2.42 1.31 -32.57
N ASN A 69 1.79 2.46 -32.40
CA ASN A 69 0.47 2.75 -32.97
C ASN A 69 0.56 3.15 -34.45
N LYS A 70 1.66 3.76 -34.90
CA LYS A 70 1.89 4.04 -36.33
C LYS A 70 2.03 2.77 -37.17
N LYS A 71 2.85 1.80 -36.72
CA LYS A 71 3.03 0.52 -37.42
C LYS A 71 1.76 -0.32 -37.53
N LYS A 72 0.82 -0.19 -36.58
CA LYS A 72 -0.48 -0.89 -36.63
C LYS A 72 -1.52 -0.24 -37.54
N ALA A 73 -1.28 0.98 -37.99
CA ALA A 73 -2.17 1.71 -38.89
C ALA A 73 -1.69 1.66 -40.36
N GLU A 74 -0.49 1.12 -40.60
CA GLU A 74 0.13 0.97 -41.92
C GLU A 74 0.10 -0.48 -42.46
N ASP A 75 -0.31 -1.46 -41.63
CA ASP A 75 -0.65 -2.85 -42.00
C ASP A 75 -2.18 -3.00 -42.14
#